data_AF-A0A447UHH1-F1
#
_entry.id   AF-A0A447UHH1-F1
#
_cell.length_a   1.000
_cell.length_b   1.000
_cell.length_c   1.000
_cell.angle_alpha   90.00
_cell.angle_beta   90.00
_cell.angle_gamma   90.00
#
_symmetry.space_group_name_H-M   'P 1'
#
loop_
_entity.id
_entity.type
_entity.pdbx_description
1 polymer ?
#
loop_
_entity_poly.entity_id
_entity_poly.type
_entity_poly.pdbx_seq_one_letter_code
_entity_poly.pdbx_strand_id
1 'polypeptide(L)' 'MGIDTWFDAETGKYHVNQYTGNESRTRVTQWETLDWVQEVQKRGAGEIVLNMMNQDGVRNGYDSGATEKSP' A
#
# COMPACT_ATOMS: atom_id res chain seq x y z
N MET A 1 -1.66 -3.66 15.83
CA MET A 1 -2.37 -2.58 15.10
C MET A 1 -2.27 -2.86 13.62
N GLY A 2 -3.37 -2.83 12.87
CA GLY A 2 -3.35 -2.99 11.41
C GLY A 2 -3.24 -1.64 10.72
N ILE A 3 -2.38 -1.53 9.71
CA ILE A 3 -2.29 -0.38 8.81
C ILE A 3 -2.41 -0.92 7.40
N ASP A 4 -3.45 -0.49 6.70
CA ASP A 4 -3.60 -0.72 5.27
C ASP A 4 -2.86 0.37 4.51
N THR A 5 -2.07 -0.03 3.53
CA THR A 5 -1.14 0.81 2.80
C THR A 5 -1.40 0.72 1.30
N TRP A 6 -1.24 1.85 0.62
CA TRP A 6 -1.29 1.97 -0.84
C TRP A 6 0.06 2.47 -1.36
N PHE A 7 0.62 1.78 -2.36
CA PHE A 7 1.83 2.24 -3.05
C PHE A 7 1.48 3.18 -4.21
N ASP A 8 1.94 4.41 -4.17
CA ASP A 8 1.90 5.34 -5.28
C ASP A 8 3.14 5.13 -6.16
N ALA A 9 2.95 4.58 -7.35
CA ALA A 9 4.03 4.31 -8.29
C ALA A 9 4.58 5.57 -8.98
N GLU A 10 3.82 6.66 -9.01
CA GLU A 10 4.28 7.93 -9.62
C GLU A 10 5.27 8.64 -8.70
N THR A 11 5.03 8.58 -7.38
CA THR A 11 5.88 9.22 -6.38
C THR A 11 6.84 8.25 -5.68
N GLY A 12 6.63 6.94 -5.82
CA GLY A 12 7.38 5.90 -5.12
C GLY A 12 7.09 5.83 -3.62
N LYS A 13 5.96 6.38 -3.16
CA LYS A 13 5.62 6.52 -1.74
C LYS A 13 4.52 5.57 -1.32
N TYR A 14 4.45 5.33 -0.01
CA TYR A 14 3.42 4.50 0.61
C TYR A 14 2.49 5.37 1.44
N HIS A 15 1.19 5.30 1.19
CA HIS A 15 0.17 6.08 1.86
C HIS A 15 -0.74 5.20 2.72
N VAL A 16 -1.21 5.72 3.85
CA VAL A 16 -2.18 5.01 4.70
C VAL A 16 -3.57 5.09 4.08
N ASN A 17 -4.27 3.96 4.06
CA ASN A 17 -5.67 3.87 3.67
C ASN A 17 -6.59 3.85 4.89
N GLN A 18 -7.74 4.50 4.75
CA GLN A 18 -8.81 4.48 5.74
C GLN A 18 -10.08 3.85 5.15
N TYR A 19 -10.90 3.26 6.02
CA TYR A 19 -12.19 2.66 5.68
C TYR A 19 -12.13 1.48 4.70
N THR A 20 -11.00 0.75 4.68
CA THR A 20 -10.70 -0.40 3.80
C THR A 20 -11.67 -1.58 3.89
N GLY A 21 -12.54 -1.63 4.90
CA GLY A 21 -13.64 -2.61 5.00
C GLY A 21 -14.87 -2.30 4.14
N ASN A 22 -14.88 -1.17 3.41
CA ASN A 22 -15.92 -0.81 2.46
C ASN A 22 -15.31 -0.09 1.25
N GLU A 23 -15.24 -0.77 0.11
CA GLU A 23 -14.60 -0.27 -1.12
C GLU A 23 -15.14 1.08 -1.59
N SER A 24 -16.44 1.35 -1.41
CA SER A 24 -17.04 2.64 -1.79
C SER A 24 -16.63 3.80 -0.89
N ARG A 25 -16.00 3.50 0.25
CA ARG A 25 -15.57 4.46 1.26
C ARG A 25 -14.05 4.47 1.49
N THR A 26 -13.32 3.51 0.91
CA THR A 26 -11.87 3.47 0.95
C THR A 26 -11.29 4.78 0.44
N ARG A 27 -10.40 5.38 1.23
CA ARG A 27 -9.72 6.63 0.87
C ARG A 27 -8.25 6.52 1.18
N VAL A 28 -7.43 6.88 0.19
CA VAL A 28 -6.00 7.12 0.37
C VAL A 28 -5.84 8.45 1.11
N THR A 29 -5.07 8.44 2.18
CA THR A 29 -4.77 9.65 2.95
C THR A 29 -3.47 10.29 2.47
N GLN A 30 -3.25 11.54 2.85
CA GLN A 30 -1.97 12.22 2.62
C GLN A 30 -0.84 11.72 3.54
N TRP A 31 -1.13 10.88 4.54
CA TRP A 31 -0.13 10.43 5.49
C TRP A 31 0.72 9.32 4.89
N GLU A 32 2.04 9.52 4.96
CA GLU A 32 2.99 8.48 4.59
C GLU A 32 2.96 7.35 5.63
N THR A 33 3.00 6.12 5.15
CA THR A 33 2.90 4.92 5.99
C THR A 33 4.01 4.89 7.04
N LEU A 34 5.23 5.28 6.65
CA LEU A 34 6.37 5.25 7.57
C LEU A 34 6.22 6.24 8.72
N ASP A 35 5.78 7.47 8.44
CA ASP A 35 5.52 8.48 9.47
C ASP A 35 4.44 8.00 10.45
N TRP A 36 3.40 7.36 9.91
CA TRP A 36 2.32 6.82 10.72
C TRP A 36 2.77 5.64 11.59
N VAL A 37 3.58 4.73 11.05
CA VAL A 37 4.20 3.64 11.80
C VAL A 37 5.00 4.18 12.98
N GLN A 38 5.86 5.18 12.75
CA GLN A 38 6.64 5.79 13.83
C GLN A 38 5.75 6.42 14.90
N GLU A 39 4.67 7.09 14.49
CA GLU A 39 3.72 7.71 15.42
C GLU A 39 3.02 6.66 16.29
N VAL A 40 2.52 5.57 15.69
CA VAL A 40 1.84 4.53 16.48
C VAL A 40 2.82 3.74 17.36
N GLN A 41 4.08 3.56 16.95
CA GLN A 41 5.12 2.99 17.82
C GLN A 41 5.38 3.90 19.03
N LYS A 42 5.52 5.22 18.83
CA LYS A 42 5.69 6.19 19.93
C LYS A 42 4.50 6.18 20.89
N ARG A 43 3.29 5.87 20.38
CA ARG A 43 2.08 5.69 21.19
C ARG A 43 2.00 4.34 21.91
N GLY A 44 3.01 3.48 21.77
CA GLY A 44 3.12 2.21 22.50
C GLY A 44 2.61 0.98 21.74
N ALA A 45 2.41 1.06 20.42
CA ALA A 45 2.09 -0.13 19.63
C ALA A 45 3.29 -1.10 19.62
N GLY A 46 3.13 -2.26 20.27
CA GLY A 46 4.15 -3.31 20.32
C GLY A 46 4.23 -4.17 19.05
N GLU A 47 3.14 -4.26 18.30
CA GLU A 47 3.09 -4.98 17.02
C GLU A 47 2.25 -4.21 16.01
N ILE A 48 2.79 -4.10 14.80
CA ILE A 48 2.15 -3.44 13.66
C ILE A 48 2.09 -4.44 12.51
N VAL A 49 0.89 -4.67 12.01
CA VAL A 49 0.62 -5.49 10.84
C VAL A 49 0.38 -4.53 9.67
N LEU A 50 1.25 -4.60 8.66
CA LEU A 50 1.14 -3.80 7.44
C LEU A 50 0.52 -4.65 6.33
N ASN A 51 -0.48 -4.11 5.66
CA ASN A 51 -1.18 -4.75 4.57
C ASN A 51 -1.07 -3.88 3.29
N MET A 52 -0.72 -4.45 2.14
CA MET A 52 -0.48 -3.70 0.89
C MET A 52 -1.65 -3.83 -0.09
N MET A 53 -2.58 -2.88 -0.09
CA MET A 53 -3.85 -3.00 -0.80
C MET A 53 -3.74 -3.11 -2.33
N ASN A 54 -2.74 -2.49 -2.95
CA ASN A 54 -2.55 -2.51 -4.42
C ASN A 54 -1.45 -3.44 -4.92
N GLN A 55 -0.86 -4.23 -4.02
CA GLN A 55 0.10 -5.28 -4.39
C GLN A 55 -0.38 -6.67 -3.93
N ASP A 56 -1.20 -6.79 -2.88
CA ASP A 56 -1.71 -8.08 -2.40
C ASP A 56 -2.67 -8.78 -3.38
N GLY A 57 -3.27 -8.02 -4.32
CA GLY A 57 -4.11 -8.57 -5.39
C GLY A 57 -3.34 -8.87 -6.69
N VAL A 58 -2.12 -8.36 -6.82
CA VAL A 58 -1.29 -8.57 -8.01
C VAL A 58 -0.57 -9.90 -7.83
N ARG A 59 -1.27 -10.99 -8.15
CA ARG A 59 -0.60 -12.05 -8.89
C ARG A 59 0.04 -11.37 -10.09
N ASN A 60 1.32 -11.01 -9.97
CA ASN A 60 2.19 -10.90 -11.12
C ASN A 60 2.24 -12.31 -11.68
N GLY A 61 1.21 -12.66 -12.47
CA GLY A 61 1.29 -13.73 -13.41
C GLY A 61 2.56 -13.48 -14.20
N TYR A 62 3.42 -14.48 -14.23
CA TYR A 62 4.45 -14.55 -15.23
C TYR A 62 3.82 -14.25 -16.60
N ASP A 63 4.05 -13.05 -17.13
CA ASP A 63 4.13 -12.86 -18.57
C ASP A 63 5.60 -12.60 -18.89
N SER A 64 6.35 -13.70 -18.85
CA SER A 64 7.55 -13.85 -19.65
C SER A 64 7.14 -13.75 -21.12
N GLY A 65 7.11 -12.52 -21.63
CA GLY A 65 6.78 -12.20 -23.01
C GLY A 65 7.69 -11.09 -23.52
N ALA A 66 9.00 -11.31 -23.48
CA ALA A 66 9.91 -10.57 -24.33
C ALA A 66 9.48 -10.75 -25.79
N THR A 67 8.96 -9.71 -26.40
CA THR A 67 9.17 -9.44 -27.82
C THR A 67 8.89 -7.96 -28.06
N GLU A 68 9.97 -7.20 -28.28
CA GLU A 68 9.97 -6.10 -29.25
C GLU A 68 9.15 -6.52 -30.48
N LYS A 69 8.37 -5.60 -31.05
CA LYS A 69 8.45 -5.21 -32.47
C LYS A 69 7.71 -3.89 -32.71
N SER A 70 8.48 -2.82 -32.87
CA SER A 70 8.20 -1.78 -33.87
C SER A 70 8.78 -2.26 -35.22
N PRO A 71 8.20 -1.89 -36.37
CA PRO A 71 8.17 -0.51 -36.86
C PRO A 71 6.78 0.13 -36.89
#